data_AF-A0A087AZJ1-F1
#
_entry.id   AF-A0A087AZJ1-F1
#
_cell.length_a   1.000
_cell.length_b   1.000
_cell.length_c   1.000
_cell.angle_alpha   90.00
_cell.angle_beta   90.00
_cell.angle_gamma   90.00
#
_symmetry.space_group_name_H-M   'P 1'
#
loop_
_entity.id
_entity.type
_entity.pdbx_description
1 polymer ?
#
loop_
_entity_poly.entity_id
_entity_poly.type
_entity_poly.pdbx_seq_one_letter_code
_entity_poly.pdbx_strand_id
1 'polypeptide(L)'
;MDTSIIVTLTQHWRAIAALLAVVMLIVLVFYVRSVIRRCQRHDAVSAKPLSLTEEQEKTVIVKHRYRSHQLVYRIPAALTTYDIVYEWAALVRPRLSGGYGTYDVKTIPSRLWHASYYEVVFSRLDDLRSDMKNGTESDSGERYVLGEDLISPKTDVSVPRSAHLAIIGKSNSGKGSVIANIITQEVAADGEVWFIDLKGGMEAAHYERALTCKAYTLDEAEQLLTDFNDGVDERARQWRGKTRTLTDREVQHRLLVIDEAADLIKGGALKKQSDHCVELIRSILSRSRALNCTVVVATQNPRVSSSLPYRSLLLTTLALRLNSKSEAVMALGEDAVRQGARPWQISFNRPGDGYLWDAEANAVRFVHVPFVTDEEIHGLHRREAGGGAWSDSGNAMPDDSEQW
;
A
#
# COMPACT_ATOMS: atom_id res chain seq x y z
N MET A 1 -58.04 -53.57 15.97
CA MET A 1 -56.67 -54.15 16.11
C MET A 1 -56.18 -54.57 14.73
N ASP A 2 -56.34 -53.71 13.72
CA ASP A 2 -55.45 -52.57 13.38
C ASP A 2 -54.20 -53.02 12.63
N THR A 3 -54.41 -53.57 11.44
CA THR A 3 -53.43 -53.60 10.34
C THR A 3 -52.83 -52.21 10.08
N SER A 4 -53.59 -51.16 10.35
CA SER A 4 -53.17 -49.75 10.41
C SER A 4 -52.03 -49.47 11.39
N ILE A 5 -51.99 -50.12 12.56
CA ILE A 5 -50.92 -49.93 13.58
C ILE A 5 -49.63 -50.66 13.17
N ILE A 6 -49.73 -51.83 12.53
CA ILE A 6 -48.56 -52.60 12.08
C ILE A 6 -47.86 -51.89 10.90
N VAL A 7 -48.63 -51.30 9.99
CA VAL A 7 -48.09 -50.52 8.86
C VAL A 7 -47.39 -49.24 9.34
N THR A 8 -47.94 -48.52 10.31
CA THR A 8 -47.27 -47.34 10.88
C THR A 8 -46.00 -47.72 11.64
N LEU A 9 -46.01 -48.80 12.44
CA LEU A 9 -44.83 -49.26 13.19
C LEU A 9 -43.65 -49.63 12.27
N THR A 10 -43.94 -50.35 11.18
CA THR A 10 -42.93 -50.73 10.17
C THR A 10 -42.42 -49.53 9.38
N GLN A 11 -43.27 -48.54 9.11
CA GLN A 11 -42.87 -47.28 8.48
C GLN A 11 -41.96 -46.44 9.38
N HIS A 12 -42.24 -46.38 10.69
CA HIS A 12 -41.39 -45.70 11.67
C HIS A 12 -40.01 -46.37 11.80
N TRP A 13 -39.94 -47.70 11.83
CA TRP A 13 -38.65 -48.42 11.88
C TRP A 13 -37.79 -48.17 10.64
N ARG A 14 -38.39 -48.15 9.45
CA ARG A 14 -37.69 -47.81 8.20
C ARG A 14 -37.17 -46.38 8.21
N ALA A 15 -37.93 -45.43 8.76
CA ALA A 15 -37.50 -44.04 8.92
C ALA A 15 -36.32 -43.92 9.90
N ILE A 16 -36.36 -44.62 11.04
CA ILE A 16 -35.27 -44.65 12.03
C ILE A 16 -34.00 -45.27 11.43
N ALA A 17 -34.13 -46.40 10.72
CA ALA A 17 -33.00 -47.05 10.06
C ALA A 17 -32.38 -46.16 8.98
N ALA A 18 -33.21 -45.45 8.20
CA ALA A 18 -32.72 -44.48 7.22
C ALA A 18 -31.97 -43.31 7.88
N LEU A 19 -32.49 -42.78 9.01
CA LEU A 19 -31.83 -41.71 9.76
C LEU A 19 -30.46 -42.17 10.31
N LEU A 20 -30.38 -43.39 10.86
CA LEU A 20 -29.13 -43.97 11.35
C LEU A 20 -28.11 -44.18 10.23
N ALA A 21 -28.55 -44.61 9.04
CA ALA A 21 -27.69 -44.75 7.88
C ALA A 21 -27.13 -43.39 7.42
N VAL A 22 -27.95 -42.33 7.44
CA VAL A 22 -27.51 -40.95 7.14
C VAL A 22 -26.48 -40.47 8.17
N VAL A 23 -26.72 -40.68 9.46
CA VAL A 23 -25.76 -40.31 10.52
C VAL A 23 -24.44 -41.07 10.36
N MET A 24 -24.49 -42.38 10.08
CA MET A 24 -23.30 -43.19 9.85
C MET A 24 -22.52 -42.69 8.62
N LEU A 25 -23.21 -42.32 7.53
CA LEU A 25 -22.60 -41.74 6.34
C LEU A 25 -21.92 -40.40 6.67
N ILE A 26 -22.57 -39.53 7.45
CA ILE A 26 -21.98 -38.24 7.88
C ILE A 26 -20.71 -38.47 8.71
N VAL A 27 -20.75 -39.41 9.66
CA VAL A 27 -19.59 -39.78 10.49
C VAL A 27 -18.46 -40.34 9.62
N LEU A 28 -18.78 -41.21 8.66
CA LEU A 28 -17.81 -41.77 7.73
C LEU A 28 -17.16 -40.68 6.87
N VAL A 29 -17.94 -39.75 6.33
CA VAL A 29 -17.44 -38.61 5.56
C VAL A 29 -16.52 -37.73 6.42
N PHE A 30 -16.90 -37.46 7.67
CA PHE A 30 -16.06 -36.68 8.60
C PHE A 30 -14.76 -37.42 8.94
N TYR A 31 -14.83 -38.73 9.17
CA TYR A 31 -13.68 -39.58 9.44
C TYR A 31 -12.71 -39.60 8.26
N VAL A 32 -13.19 -39.90 7.05
CA VAL A 32 -12.39 -39.90 5.82
C VAL A 32 -11.73 -38.54 5.60
N ARG A 33 -12.48 -37.44 5.77
CA ARG A 33 -11.95 -36.07 5.65
C ARG A 33 -10.88 -35.76 6.69
N SER A 34 -11.03 -36.28 7.91
CA SER A 34 -10.04 -36.14 8.98
C SER A 34 -8.73 -36.89 8.65
N VAL A 35 -8.83 -38.11 8.13
CA VAL A 35 -7.69 -38.92 7.70
C VAL A 35 -6.95 -38.23 6.55
N ILE A 36 -7.65 -37.80 5.50
CA ILE A 36 -7.05 -37.09 4.36
C ILE A 36 -6.28 -35.86 4.82
N ARG A 37 -6.85 -35.07 5.74
CA ARG A 37 -6.18 -33.87 6.27
C ARG A 37 -4.91 -34.19 7.05
N ARG A 38 -4.89 -35.29 7.82
CA ARG A 38 -3.69 -35.73 8.52
C ARG A 38 -2.59 -36.13 7.54
N CYS A 39 -2.93 -36.89 6.50
CA CYS A 39 -1.97 -37.26 5.45
C CYS A 39 -1.44 -36.02 4.71
N GLN A 40 -2.30 -35.08 4.34
CA GLN A 40 -1.91 -33.83 3.68
C GLN A 40 -1.03 -32.95 4.56
N ARG A 41 -1.34 -32.86 5.86
CA ARG A 41 -0.50 -32.13 6.83
C ARG A 41 0.90 -32.75 6.88
N HIS A 42 0.96 -34.07 7.06
CA HIS A 42 2.21 -34.81 7.16
C HIS A 42 3.05 -34.67 5.88
N ASP A 43 2.44 -34.88 4.71
CA ASP A 43 3.10 -34.70 3.41
C ASP A 43 3.61 -33.27 3.20
N ALA A 44 2.83 -32.26 3.60
CA ALA A 44 3.24 -30.87 3.52
C ALA A 44 4.47 -30.59 4.39
N VAL A 45 4.46 -30.96 5.68
CA VAL A 45 5.55 -30.57 6.60
C VAL A 45 6.81 -31.42 6.47
N SER A 46 6.70 -32.64 5.91
CA SER A 46 7.84 -33.52 5.61
C SER A 46 8.48 -33.23 4.24
N ALA A 47 7.84 -32.42 3.40
CA ALA A 47 8.38 -32.03 2.10
C ALA A 47 9.68 -31.19 2.26
N LYS A 48 10.66 -31.46 1.39
CA LYS A 48 11.84 -30.60 1.24
C LYS A 48 11.42 -29.22 0.70
N PRO A 49 12.04 -28.12 1.17
CA PRO A 49 13.22 -28.07 2.04
C PRO A 49 12.93 -28.20 3.54
N LEU A 50 11.66 -28.14 3.98
CA LEU A 50 11.30 -28.08 5.40
C LEU A 50 11.63 -29.37 6.18
N SER A 51 11.30 -30.53 5.62
CA SER A 51 11.74 -31.87 6.11
C SER A 51 11.61 -32.12 7.61
N LEU A 52 10.49 -31.72 8.24
CA LEU A 52 10.32 -31.87 9.70
C LEU A 52 10.19 -33.35 10.10
N THR A 53 10.73 -33.69 11.27
CA THR A 53 10.52 -35.00 11.91
C THR A 53 9.11 -35.12 12.50
N GLU A 54 8.68 -36.36 12.80
CA GLU A 54 7.35 -36.62 13.37
C GLU A 54 7.12 -35.90 14.72
N GLU A 55 8.17 -35.77 15.55
CA GLU A 55 8.10 -35.01 16.81
C GLU A 55 8.03 -33.49 16.56
N GLN A 56 8.73 -32.99 15.54
CA GLN A 56 8.69 -31.59 15.14
C GLN A 56 7.34 -31.20 14.52
N GLU A 57 6.72 -32.09 13.75
CA GLU A 57 5.39 -31.87 13.16
C GLU A 57 4.34 -31.54 14.23
N LYS A 58 4.41 -32.15 15.42
CA LYS A 58 3.46 -31.90 16.52
C LYS A 58 3.48 -30.44 16.97
N THR A 59 4.61 -29.74 16.80
CA THR A 59 4.79 -28.34 17.17
C THR A 59 4.25 -27.35 16.12
N VAL A 60 3.99 -27.82 14.90
CA VAL A 60 3.39 -27.03 13.82
C VAL A 60 1.88 -26.90 14.05
N ILE A 61 1.38 -25.67 14.04
CA ILE A 61 -0.04 -25.40 14.20
C ILE A 61 -0.65 -25.15 12.82
N VAL A 62 -1.65 -25.95 12.44
CA VAL A 62 -2.39 -25.77 11.19
C VAL A 62 -3.82 -25.37 11.50
N LYS A 63 -4.27 -24.23 10.96
CA LYS A 63 -5.63 -23.72 11.13
C LYS A 63 -6.31 -23.54 9.77
N HIS A 64 -7.50 -24.10 9.64
CA HIS A 64 -8.39 -23.83 8.51
C HIS A 64 -9.38 -22.74 8.91
N ARG A 65 -9.33 -21.58 8.24
CA ARG A 65 -10.32 -20.51 8.39
C ARG A 65 -11.39 -20.68 7.32
N TYR A 66 -12.45 -21.43 7.66
CA TYR A 66 -13.49 -21.83 6.70
C TYR A 66 -14.27 -20.68 6.07
N ARG A 67 -14.43 -19.55 6.78
CA ARG A 67 -15.17 -18.37 6.28
C ARG A 67 -14.39 -17.54 5.24
N SER A 68 -13.06 -17.61 5.28
CA SER A 68 -12.17 -16.80 4.44
C SER A 68 -11.26 -17.66 3.56
N HIS A 69 -11.65 -18.93 3.35
CA HIS A 69 -10.88 -20.03 2.73
C HIS A 69 -9.36 -19.89 2.84
N GLN A 70 -8.89 -19.62 4.05
CA GLN A 70 -7.46 -19.47 4.35
C GLN A 70 -6.96 -20.72 5.06
N LEU A 71 -5.80 -21.20 4.64
CA LEU A 71 -5.06 -22.25 5.32
C LEU A 71 -3.80 -21.66 5.94
N VAL A 72 -3.72 -21.69 7.26
CA VAL A 72 -2.64 -21.05 8.01
C VAL A 72 -1.76 -22.11 8.66
N TYR A 73 -0.46 -22.09 8.35
CA TYR A 73 0.57 -22.86 9.03
C TYR A 73 1.36 -21.94 9.95
N ARG A 74 1.59 -22.35 11.19
CA ARG A 74 2.55 -21.70 12.09
C ARG A 74 3.66 -22.68 12.40
N ILE A 75 4.85 -22.38 11.89
CA ILE A 75 6.04 -23.21 12.02
C ILE A 75 6.97 -22.52 13.03
N PRO A 76 7.36 -23.18 14.13
CA PRO A 76 8.27 -22.58 15.10
C PRO A 76 9.59 -22.13 14.43
N ALA A 77 10.00 -20.89 14.67
CA ALA A 77 11.20 -20.34 14.05
C ALA A 77 12.49 -20.99 14.57
N ALA A 78 12.43 -21.77 15.65
CA ALA A 78 13.54 -22.58 16.14
C ALA A 78 13.87 -23.80 15.24
N LEU A 79 12.94 -24.21 14.37
CA LEU A 79 13.08 -25.42 13.56
C LEU A 79 13.55 -25.15 12.13
N THR A 80 13.54 -23.90 11.69
CA THR A 80 13.71 -23.55 10.28
C THR A 80 14.08 -22.08 10.11
N THR A 81 14.40 -21.65 8.88
CA THR A 81 14.66 -20.25 8.53
C THR A 81 13.56 -19.71 7.61
N TYR A 82 13.46 -18.39 7.51
CA TYR A 82 12.49 -17.73 6.63
C TYR A 82 12.62 -18.22 5.18
N ASP A 83 13.85 -18.30 4.66
CA ASP A 83 14.11 -18.72 3.27
C ASP A 83 13.61 -20.15 3.02
N ILE A 84 13.86 -21.08 3.94
CA ILE A 84 13.39 -22.47 3.87
C ILE A 84 11.86 -22.51 3.91
N VAL A 85 11.22 -21.72 4.77
CA VAL A 85 9.75 -21.65 4.86
C VAL A 85 9.14 -21.04 3.59
N TYR A 86 9.79 -20.03 3.01
CA TYR A 86 9.33 -19.38 1.80
C TYR A 86 9.42 -20.32 0.59
N GLU A 87 10.54 -21.02 0.41
CA GLU A 87 10.72 -22.03 -0.63
C GLU A 87 9.77 -23.22 -0.44
N TRP A 88 9.59 -23.66 0.81
CA TRP A 88 8.61 -24.69 1.16
C TRP A 88 7.19 -24.29 0.77
N ALA A 89 6.77 -23.05 1.08
CA ALA A 89 5.43 -22.57 0.77
C ALA A 89 5.18 -22.55 -0.75
N ALA A 90 6.18 -22.15 -1.55
CA ALA A 90 6.10 -22.19 -3.01
C ALA A 90 5.85 -23.61 -3.56
N LEU A 91 6.51 -24.61 -2.97
CA LEU A 91 6.46 -26.02 -3.39
C LEU A 91 5.20 -26.75 -2.91
N VAL A 92 4.72 -26.42 -1.70
CA VAL A 92 3.50 -27.01 -1.12
C VAL A 92 2.25 -26.41 -1.74
N ARG A 93 2.26 -25.12 -2.13
CA ARG A 93 1.12 -24.43 -2.76
C ARG A 93 0.39 -25.28 -3.83
N PRO A 94 1.03 -25.82 -4.88
CA PRO A 94 0.34 -26.59 -5.91
C PRO A 94 -0.21 -27.94 -5.42
N ARG A 95 0.26 -28.44 -4.27
CA ARG A 95 -0.17 -29.73 -3.69
C ARG A 95 -1.38 -29.59 -2.77
N LEU A 96 -1.72 -28.37 -2.36
CA LEU A 96 -2.86 -28.12 -1.49
C LEU A 96 -4.18 -28.28 -2.26
N SER A 97 -4.98 -29.27 -1.87
CA SER A 97 -6.32 -29.46 -2.43
C SER A 97 -7.22 -28.27 -2.05
N GLY A 98 -7.67 -27.49 -3.03
CA GLY A 98 -8.60 -26.38 -2.78
C GLY A 98 -8.41 -25.10 -3.61
N GLY A 99 -7.51 -25.05 -4.59
CA GLY A 99 -7.36 -23.87 -5.45
C GLY A 99 -6.67 -22.67 -4.78
N TYR A 100 -5.79 -22.94 -3.81
CA TYR A 100 -4.97 -21.92 -3.17
C TYR A 100 -3.94 -21.37 -4.17
N GLY A 101 -4.10 -20.09 -4.56
CA GLY A 101 -3.33 -19.47 -5.64
C GLY A 101 -2.15 -18.63 -5.15
N THR A 102 -2.24 -18.10 -3.94
CA THR A 102 -1.26 -17.19 -3.34
C THR A 102 -0.90 -17.64 -1.92
N TYR A 103 0.27 -17.24 -1.45
CA TYR A 103 0.70 -17.44 -0.06
C TYR A 103 1.45 -16.21 0.45
N ASP A 104 1.33 -15.95 1.74
CA ASP A 104 2.06 -14.90 2.46
C ASP A 104 2.81 -15.53 3.63
N VAL A 105 4.04 -15.08 3.89
CA VAL A 105 4.89 -15.58 4.98
C VAL A 105 5.23 -14.43 5.91
N LYS A 106 4.75 -14.49 7.15
CA LYS A 106 5.01 -13.47 8.18
C LYS A 106 5.83 -14.05 9.31
N THR A 107 6.78 -13.27 9.82
CA THR A 107 7.50 -13.62 11.05
C THR A 107 6.76 -13.07 12.26
N ILE A 108 6.32 -13.94 13.16
CA ILE A 108 5.72 -13.59 14.44
C ILE A 108 6.84 -13.60 15.50
N PRO A 109 7.25 -12.43 16.01
CA PRO A 109 8.32 -12.34 16.99
C PRO A 109 7.91 -12.99 18.30
N SER A 110 8.90 -13.49 19.05
CA SER A 110 8.67 -14.01 20.40
C SER A 110 8.19 -12.89 21.32
N ARG A 111 7.23 -13.21 22.18
CA ARG A 111 6.82 -12.38 23.32
C ARG A 111 7.12 -13.13 24.60
N LEU A 112 7.15 -12.45 25.74
CA LEU A 112 7.26 -13.11 27.05
C LEU A 112 6.29 -14.31 27.09
N TRP A 113 6.85 -15.51 27.32
CA TRP A 113 6.17 -16.81 27.36
C TRP A 113 5.68 -17.42 26.04
N HIS A 114 5.98 -16.82 24.87
CA HIS A 114 5.54 -17.31 23.56
C HIS A 114 6.72 -17.49 22.59
N ALA A 115 6.86 -18.69 22.03
CA ALA A 115 7.85 -18.99 20.99
C ALA A 115 7.60 -18.15 19.73
N SER A 116 8.66 -17.86 18.97
CA SER A 116 8.56 -17.23 17.65
C SER A 116 8.10 -18.23 16.60
N TYR A 117 7.29 -17.76 15.63
CA TYR A 117 6.74 -18.58 14.56
C TYR A 117 6.86 -17.89 13.21
N TYR A 118 7.05 -18.66 12.15
CA TYR A 118 6.70 -18.24 10.80
C TYR A 118 5.24 -18.62 10.54
N GLU A 119 4.41 -17.63 10.24
CA GLU A 119 3.01 -17.82 9.84
C GLU A 119 2.92 -17.78 8.31
N VAL A 120 2.54 -18.91 7.71
CA VAL A 120 2.30 -19.03 6.27
C VAL A 120 0.80 -19.10 6.04
N VAL A 121 0.25 -18.16 5.28
CA VAL A 121 -1.17 -18.08 4.95
C VAL A 121 -1.35 -18.39 3.47
N PHE A 122 -1.99 -19.51 3.15
CA PHE A 122 -2.43 -19.84 1.79
C PHE A 122 -3.86 -19.36 1.59
N SER A 123 -4.09 -18.61 0.51
CA SER A 123 -5.40 -18.03 0.16
C SER A 123 -5.90 -18.56 -1.19
N ARG A 124 -7.21 -18.78 -1.31
CA ARG A 124 -7.84 -19.13 -2.61
C ARG A 124 -7.87 -17.93 -3.54
N LEU A 125 -7.63 -18.18 -4.83
CA LEU A 125 -7.69 -17.15 -5.87
C LEU A 125 -9.10 -16.53 -6.01
N ASP A 126 -10.15 -17.30 -5.67
CA ASP A 126 -11.55 -16.85 -5.73
C ASP A 126 -11.92 -15.89 -4.59
N ASP A 127 -11.27 -15.99 -3.43
CA ASP A 127 -11.53 -15.12 -2.28
C ASP A 127 -10.90 -13.72 -2.50
N LEU A 128 -9.74 -13.66 -3.17
CA LEU A 128 -9.19 -12.41 -3.71
C LEU A 128 -10.15 -11.78 -4.73
N ARG A 129 -10.87 -12.58 -5.52
CA ARG A 129 -11.91 -12.09 -6.43
C ARG A 129 -13.16 -11.59 -5.72
N SER A 130 -13.50 -12.13 -4.54
CA SER A 130 -14.59 -11.58 -3.72
C SER A 130 -14.19 -10.28 -3.02
N ASP A 131 -12.91 -10.14 -2.64
CA ASP A 131 -12.35 -8.86 -2.18
C ASP A 131 -12.22 -7.85 -3.34
N MET A 132 -11.93 -8.31 -4.58
CA MET A 132 -11.97 -7.47 -5.80
C MET A 132 -13.41 -7.11 -6.23
N LYS A 133 -14.41 -7.96 -5.97
CA LYS A 133 -15.83 -7.68 -6.28
C LYS A 133 -16.54 -6.86 -5.19
N ASN A 134 -16.11 -6.96 -3.94
CA ASN A 134 -16.52 -6.03 -2.88
C ASN A 134 -15.65 -4.76 -2.85
N GLY A 135 -14.58 -4.72 -3.64
CA GLY A 135 -13.78 -3.53 -3.93
C GLY A 135 -14.41 -2.59 -4.97
N THR A 136 -15.73 -2.66 -5.17
CA THR A 136 -16.47 -1.64 -5.93
C THR A 136 -17.48 -0.98 -4.99
N GLU A 137 -17.38 0.35 -4.91
CA GLU A 137 -18.19 1.30 -4.11
C GLU A 137 -17.76 1.65 -2.68
N SER A 138 -16.47 1.56 -2.36
CA SER A 138 -15.90 2.47 -1.36
C SER A 138 -14.46 2.80 -1.74
N ASP A 139 -14.17 4.08 -1.92
CA ASP A 139 -12.83 4.65 -1.78
C ASP A 139 -11.85 4.64 -2.98
N SER A 140 -12.28 5.13 -4.15
CA SER A 140 -11.34 5.43 -5.26
C SER A 140 -10.54 6.73 -5.05
N GLY A 141 -10.64 7.36 -3.87
CA GLY A 141 -10.12 8.69 -3.59
C GLY A 141 -9.16 8.77 -2.41
N GLU A 142 -9.11 7.85 -1.45
CA GLU A 142 -8.25 7.98 -0.26
C GLU A 142 -6.90 7.27 -0.40
N ARG A 143 -6.55 6.71 -1.57
CA ARG A 143 -5.31 5.96 -1.80
C ARG A 143 -4.67 6.31 -3.14
N TYR A 144 -3.32 6.32 -3.18
CA TYR A 144 -2.56 6.32 -4.43
C TYR A 144 -2.22 4.89 -4.84
N VAL A 145 -2.59 4.50 -6.05
CA VAL A 145 -2.16 3.25 -6.68
C VAL A 145 -0.78 3.48 -7.29
N LEU A 146 0.26 2.87 -6.71
CA LEU A 146 1.63 3.07 -7.19
C LEU A 146 1.93 2.25 -8.44
N GLY A 147 1.39 1.03 -8.54
CA GLY A 147 1.62 0.14 -9.67
C GLY A 147 1.35 -1.33 -9.32
N GLU A 148 1.85 -2.25 -10.13
CA GLU A 148 1.56 -3.68 -9.99
C GLU A 148 2.55 -4.39 -9.07
N ASP A 149 2.06 -5.34 -8.26
CA ASP A 149 2.89 -6.25 -7.47
C ASP A 149 3.58 -7.26 -8.40
N LEU A 150 4.92 -7.21 -8.44
CA LEU A 150 5.75 -8.08 -9.27
C LEU A 150 5.83 -9.52 -8.76
N ILE A 151 5.51 -9.77 -7.49
CA ILE A 151 5.45 -11.11 -6.89
C ILE A 151 4.07 -11.72 -7.14
N SER A 152 3.02 -10.90 -7.12
CA SER A 152 1.63 -11.30 -7.39
C SER A 152 1.01 -10.48 -8.53
N PRO A 153 1.38 -10.77 -9.79
CA PRO A 153 0.89 -10.02 -10.95
C PRO A 153 -0.65 -10.02 -10.97
N LYS A 154 -1.27 -8.86 -11.19
CA LYS A 154 -2.72 -8.51 -11.04
C LYS A 154 -3.16 -7.98 -9.67
N THR A 155 -2.24 -7.74 -8.75
CA THR A 155 -2.54 -7.04 -7.49
C THR A 155 -1.91 -5.66 -7.53
N ASP A 156 -2.71 -4.62 -7.35
CA ASP A 156 -2.19 -3.27 -7.25
C ASP A 156 -1.58 -3.01 -5.87
N VAL A 157 -0.42 -2.38 -5.87
CA VAL A 157 0.23 -1.86 -4.66
C VAL A 157 -0.21 -0.41 -4.49
N SER A 158 -0.91 -0.12 -3.40
CA SER A 158 -1.39 1.23 -3.08
C SER A 158 -0.94 1.70 -1.71
N VAL A 159 -0.76 3.01 -1.57
CA VAL A 159 -0.50 3.69 -0.30
C VAL A 159 -1.68 4.59 0.06
N PRO A 160 -2.08 4.69 1.34
CA PRO A 160 -3.07 5.68 1.74
C PRO A 160 -2.59 7.09 1.35
N ARG A 161 -3.48 7.95 0.87
CA ARG A 161 -3.17 9.37 0.67
C ARG A 161 -2.71 9.97 1.98
N SER A 162 -3.32 9.64 3.12
CA SER A 162 -2.85 10.09 4.44
C SER A 162 -1.43 9.66 4.83
N ALA A 163 -0.77 8.73 4.11
CA ALA A 163 0.60 8.32 4.40
C ALA A 163 1.60 9.20 3.64
N HIS A 164 2.50 9.85 4.38
CA HIS A 164 3.65 10.51 3.78
C HIS A 164 4.59 9.46 3.16
N LEU A 165 5.14 9.76 1.98
CA LEU A 165 5.90 8.83 1.17
C LEU A 165 7.31 9.34 0.90
N ALA A 166 8.32 8.54 1.20
CA ALA A 166 9.68 8.78 0.75
C ALA A 166 9.96 8.00 -0.54
N ILE A 167 10.51 8.65 -1.57
CA ILE A 167 10.90 8.00 -2.84
C ILE A 167 12.41 8.13 -2.98
N ILE A 168 13.13 7.01 -2.97
CA ILE A 168 14.59 7.02 -3.00
C ILE A 168 15.06 6.18 -4.18
N GLY A 169 15.90 6.75 -5.04
CA GLY A 169 16.38 6.03 -6.21
C GLY A 169 17.41 6.80 -7.01
N LYS A 170 18.34 6.10 -7.66
CA LYS A 170 19.36 6.73 -8.49
C LYS A 170 18.75 7.44 -9.71
N SER A 171 19.57 8.19 -10.43
CA SER A 171 19.17 8.72 -11.74
C SER A 171 18.70 7.59 -12.66
N ASN A 172 17.69 7.87 -13.49
CA ASN A 172 17.05 6.92 -14.40
C ASN A 172 16.47 5.65 -13.72
N SER A 173 16.09 5.72 -12.44
CA SER A 173 15.44 4.60 -11.75
C SER A 173 13.92 4.61 -11.85
N GLY A 174 13.32 5.68 -12.40
CA GLY A 174 11.86 5.85 -12.52
C GLY A 174 11.23 6.79 -11.50
N LYS A 175 12.00 7.57 -10.72
CA LYS A 175 11.45 8.53 -9.73
C LYS A 175 10.41 9.48 -10.32
N GLY A 176 10.71 10.08 -11.48
CA GLY A 176 9.78 10.98 -12.19
C GLY A 176 8.45 10.29 -12.50
N SER A 177 8.46 9.05 -12.97
CA SER A 177 7.23 8.28 -13.23
C SER A 177 6.41 8.00 -11.97
N VAL A 178 7.05 7.77 -10.82
CA VAL A 178 6.34 7.65 -9.53
C VAL A 178 5.64 8.96 -9.17
N ILE A 179 6.35 10.08 -9.27
CA ILE A 179 5.80 11.40 -8.96
C ILE A 179 4.66 11.74 -9.94
N ALA A 180 4.85 11.51 -11.25
CA ALA A 180 3.86 11.73 -12.28
C ALA A 180 2.57 10.94 -12.04
N ASN A 181 2.70 9.66 -11.68
CA ASN A 181 1.57 8.78 -11.39
C ASN A 181 0.76 9.30 -10.18
N ILE A 182 1.45 9.71 -9.11
CA ILE A 182 0.80 10.29 -7.91
C ILE A 182 0.10 11.60 -8.26
N ILE A 183 0.76 12.51 -9.00
CA ILE A 183 0.16 13.79 -9.40
C ILE A 183 -1.05 13.59 -10.30
N THR A 184 -0.99 12.63 -11.24
CA THR A 184 -2.12 12.31 -12.12
C THR A 184 -3.36 11.91 -11.33
N GLN A 185 -3.18 11.03 -10.33
CA GLN A 185 -4.27 10.61 -9.45
C GLN A 185 -4.77 11.74 -8.55
N GLU A 186 -3.86 12.58 -8.05
CA GLU A 186 -4.20 13.74 -7.24
C GLU A 186 -5.04 14.76 -8.00
N VAL A 187 -4.65 15.08 -9.23
CA VAL A 187 -5.41 15.98 -10.13
C VAL A 187 -6.77 15.37 -10.48
N ALA A 188 -6.82 14.06 -10.76
CA ALA A 188 -8.08 13.37 -11.02
C ALA A 188 -9.06 13.43 -9.84
N ALA A 189 -8.53 13.39 -8.61
CA ALA A 189 -9.25 13.55 -7.35
C ALA A 189 -9.54 15.01 -6.96
N ASP A 190 -9.26 15.97 -7.85
CA ASP A 190 -9.44 17.41 -7.61
C ASP A 190 -8.63 17.92 -6.42
N GLY A 191 -7.41 17.41 -6.23
CA GLY A 191 -6.50 17.83 -5.17
C GLY A 191 -5.62 19.03 -5.52
N GLU A 192 -5.08 19.70 -4.50
CA GLU A 192 -4.07 20.75 -4.69
C GLU A 192 -2.66 20.15 -4.72
N VAL A 193 -1.86 20.51 -5.72
CA VAL A 193 -0.47 20.05 -5.85
C VAL A 193 0.50 21.20 -5.63
N TRP A 194 1.31 21.08 -4.58
CA TRP A 194 2.36 22.02 -4.20
C TRP A 194 3.72 21.38 -4.50
N PHE A 195 4.56 22.00 -5.31
CA PHE A 195 5.77 21.35 -5.84
C PHE A 195 7.03 22.17 -5.61
N ILE A 196 8.09 21.54 -5.11
CA ILE A 196 9.42 22.15 -4.92
C ILE A 196 10.42 21.44 -5.84
N ASP A 197 10.99 22.20 -6.78
CA ASP A 197 12.05 21.76 -7.72
C ASP A 197 13.17 22.81 -7.79
N LEU A 198 14.18 22.65 -6.95
CA LEU A 198 15.30 23.59 -6.87
C LEU A 198 16.32 23.46 -8.01
N LYS A 199 16.06 22.63 -9.03
CA LYS A 199 16.92 22.48 -10.22
C LYS A 199 16.45 23.36 -11.37
N GLY A 200 15.96 24.56 -11.05
CA GLY A 200 15.48 25.52 -12.04
C GLY A 200 14.18 25.12 -12.71
N GLY A 201 13.38 24.24 -12.09
CA GLY A 201 12.06 23.86 -12.57
C GLY A 201 12.03 22.89 -13.76
N MET A 202 13.13 22.17 -14.02
CA MET A 202 13.23 21.23 -15.14
C MET A 202 12.12 20.17 -15.11
N GLU A 203 11.78 19.64 -13.93
CA GLU A 203 10.74 18.62 -13.79
C GLU A 203 9.38 19.26 -13.56
N ALA A 204 9.34 20.31 -12.72
CA ALA A 204 8.09 21.00 -12.36
C ALA A 204 7.42 21.73 -13.54
N ALA A 205 8.18 22.17 -14.55
CA ALA A 205 7.64 22.82 -15.74
C ALA A 205 6.69 21.91 -16.53
N HIS A 206 6.92 20.59 -16.53
CA HIS A 206 6.03 19.63 -17.19
C HIS A 206 4.63 19.59 -16.57
N TYR A 207 4.53 19.90 -15.27
CA TYR A 207 3.27 19.88 -14.52
C TYR A 207 2.61 21.26 -14.39
N GLU A 208 3.12 22.32 -15.04
CA GLU A 208 2.74 23.71 -14.76
C GLU A 208 1.21 23.95 -14.69
N ARG A 209 0.46 23.27 -15.55
CA ARG A 209 -1.02 23.37 -15.63
C ARG A 209 -1.78 22.60 -14.55
N ALA A 210 -1.10 21.68 -13.87
CA ALA A 210 -1.61 20.92 -12.73
C ALA A 210 -1.27 21.59 -11.38
N LEU A 211 -0.10 22.23 -11.26
CA LEU A 211 0.45 22.71 -9.99
C LEU A 211 -0.26 23.94 -9.41
N THR A 212 -0.68 23.87 -8.15
CA THR A 212 -1.31 24.96 -7.38
C THR A 212 -0.28 26.00 -7.00
N CYS A 213 0.83 25.55 -6.45
CA CYS A 213 1.97 26.38 -6.07
C CYS A 213 3.26 25.68 -6.47
N LYS A 214 4.28 26.45 -6.83
CA LYS A 214 5.57 25.92 -7.26
C LYS A 214 6.72 26.79 -6.76
N ALA A 215 7.86 26.17 -6.50
CA ALA A 215 9.08 26.84 -6.08
C ALA A 215 10.29 26.28 -6.84
N TYR A 216 11.08 27.17 -7.43
CA TYR A 216 12.29 26.87 -8.20
C TYR A 216 13.57 27.35 -7.51
N THR A 217 13.44 28.24 -6.54
CA THR A 217 14.55 28.76 -5.74
C THR A 217 14.37 28.45 -4.25
N LEU A 218 15.45 28.58 -3.47
CA LEU A 218 15.39 28.33 -2.03
C LEU A 218 14.47 29.34 -1.32
N ASP A 219 14.48 30.60 -1.76
CA ASP A 219 13.61 31.66 -1.25
C ASP A 219 12.13 31.34 -1.51
N GLU A 220 11.80 30.92 -2.73
CA GLU A 220 10.44 30.49 -3.09
C GLU A 220 10.02 29.24 -2.31
N ALA A 221 10.94 28.31 -2.07
CA ALA A 221 10.65 27.10 -1.31
C ALA A 221 10.37 27.41 0.16
N GLU A 222 11.11 28.33 0.77
CA GLU A 222 10.86 28.81 2.14
C GLU A 222 9.48 29.46 2.25
N GLN A 223 9.11 30.33 1.30
CA GLN A 223 7.79 30.96 1.27
C GLN A 223 6.69 29.92 1.09
N LEU A 224 6.83 29.02 0.11
CA LEU A 224 5.86 27.96 -0.17
C LEU A 224 5.64 27.05 1.06
N LEU A 225 6.71 26.65 1.74
CA LEU A 225 6.63 25.82 2.96
C LEU A 225 5.99 26.56 4.14
N THR A 226 6.19 27.89 4.22
CA THR A 226 5.55 28.75 5.21
C THR A 226 4.04 28.82 4.95
N ASP A 227 3.64 29.14 3.73
CA ASP A 227 2.24 29.21 3.31
C ASP A 227 1.52 27.86 3.50
N PHE A 228 2.20 26.76 3.21
CA PHE A 228 1.68 25.41 3.44
C PHE A 228 1.44 25.15 4.94
N ASN A 229 2.39 25.52 5.81
CA ASN A 229 2.23 25.40 7.26
C ASN A 229 1.08 26.26 7.79
N ASP A 230 0.95 27.50 7.32
CA ASP A 230 -0.13 28.40 7.72
C ASP A 230 -1.50 27.82 7.33
N GLY A 231 -1.60 27.21 6.14
CA GLY A 231 -2.78 26.49 5.70
C GLY A 231 -3.10 25.26 6.57
N VAL A 232 -2.08 24.50 6.98
CA VAL A 232 -2.24 23.37 7.93
C VAL A 232 -2.74 23.89 9.28
N ASP A 233 -2.18 25.00 9.77
CA ASP A 233 -2.57 25.62 11.04
C ASP A 233 -4.00 26.18 11.01
N GLU A 234 -4.42 26.77 9.89
CA GLU A 234 -5.79 27.23 9.71
C GLU A 234 -6.79 26.07 9.70
N ARG A 235 -6.50 24.98 8.95
CA ARG A 235 -7.33 23.76 8.99
C ARG A 235 -7.43 23.20 10.41
N ALA A 236 -6.32 23.15 11.13
CA ALA A 236 -6.28 22.68 12.51
C ALA A 236 -7.12 23.55 13.46
N ARG A 237 -7.12 24.89 13.28
CA ARG A 237 -7.97 25.81 14.05
C ARG A 237 -9.45 25.63 13.69
N GLN A 238 -9.77 25.59 12.42
CA GLN A 238 -11.14 25.51 11.91
C GLN A 238 -11.86 24.22 12.36
N TRP A 239 -11.12 23.10 12.40
CA TRP A 239 -11.67 21.77 12.68
C TRP A 239 -11.38 21.25 14.09
N ARG A 240 -10.75 22.07 14.93
CA ARG A 240 -10.45 21.74 16.34
C ARG A 240 -11.72 21.31 17.08
N GLY A 241 -11.72 20.09 17.60
CA GLY A 241 -12.83 19.54 18.37
C GLY A 241 -14.07 19.16 17.54
N LYS A 242 -14.04 19.31 16.21
CA LYS A 242 -15.15 18.93 15.31
C LYS A 242 -14.97 17.52 14.74
N THR A 243 -13.77 17.23 14.23
CA THR A 243 -13.41 15.90 13.71
C THR A 243 -11.95 15.58 14.05
N ARG A 244 -11.63 14.29 14.09
CA ARG A 244 -10.30 13.78 14.41
C ARG A 244 -9.39 13.68 13.18
N THR A 245 -9.98 13.45 12.01
CA THR A 245 -9.29 13.31 10.72
C THR A 245 -10.15 13.95 9.64
N LEU A 246 -9.54 14.74 8.77
CA LEU A 246 -10.19 15.32 7.60
C LEU A 246 -10.04 14.41 6.37
N THR A 247 -11.04 14.46 5.52
CA THR A 247 -11.11 13.79 4.21
C THR A 247 -11.53 14.79 3.14
N ASP A 248 -11.61 14.34 1.89
CA ASP A 248 -12.09 15.15 0.76
C ASP A 248 -13.53 15.65 0.92
N ARG A 249 -14.29 15.09 1.88
CA ARG A 249 -15.63 15.58 2.24
C ARG A 249 -15.59 16.92 2.97
N GLU A 250 -14.54 17.16 3.74
CA GLU A 250 -14.40 18.36 4.56
C GLU A 250 -13.54 19.42 3.89
N VAL A 251 -12.42 19.01 3.31
CA VAL A 251 -11.43 19.91 2.70
C VAL A 251 -10.75 19.24 1.52
N GLN A 252 -10.44 20.04 0.49
CA GLN A 252 -9.62 19.59 -0.63
C GLN A 252 -8.28 19.04 -0.13
N HIS A 253 -7.86 17.88 -0.63
CA HIS A 253 -6.57 17.32 -0.26
C HIS A 253 -5.41 18.19 -0.74
N ARG A 254 -4.32 18.25 0.04
CA ARG A 254 -3.09 18.95 -0.35
C ARG A 254 -1.92 18.00 -0.43
N LEU A 255 -1.36 17.86 -1.62
CA LEU A 255 -0.13 17.11 -1.88
C LEU A 255 1.05 18.07 -1.97
N LEU A 256 2.02 17.95 -1.07
CA LEU A 256 3.33 18.59 -1.15
C LEU A 256 4.35 17.62 -1.72
N VAL A 257 4.93 17.93 -2.88
CA VAL A 257 6.00 17.17 -3.53
C VAL A 257 7.31 17.92 -3.42
N ILE A 258 8.33 17.24 -2.91
CA ILE A 258 9.72 17.71 -2.90
C ILE A 258 10.51 16.79 -3.83
N ASP A 259 10.86 17.26 -5.03
CA ASP A 259 11.50 16.40 -6.05
C ASP A 259 12.90 15.91 -5.62
N GLU A 260 13.69 16.81 -5.04
CA GLU A 260 15.02 16.48 -4.54
C GLU A 260 15.29 17.12 -3.18
N ALA A 261 15.05 16.35 -2.12
CA ALA A 261 15.29 16.79 -0.75
C ALA A 261 16.76 17.15 -0.48
N ALA A 262 17.71 16.57 -1.22
CA ALA A 262 19.12 16.93 -1.09
C ALA A 262 19.39 18.38 -1.47
N ASP A 263 18.62 18.95 -2.40
CA ASP A 263 18.85 20.31 -2.88
C ASP A 263 18.42 21.37 -1.88
N LEU A 264 17.55 21.02 -0.93
CA LEU A 264 17.19 21.88 0.20
C LEU A 264 18.31 22.00 1.23
N ILE A 265 19.29 21.09 1.24
CA ILE A 265 20.41 21.09 2.18
C ILE A 265 21.55 21.95 1.62
N LYS A 266 21.67 23.20 2.11
CA LYS A 266 22.73 24.14 1.69
C LYS A 266 23.70 24.46 2.84
N GLY A 267 24.93 24.77 2.47
CA GLY A 267 25.98 25.22 3.40
C GLY A 267 26.24 26.73 3.33
N GLY A 268 27.20 27.21 4.12
CA GLY A 268 27.67 28.60 4.07
C GLY A 268 26.58 29.62 4.39
N ALA A 269 26.48 30.68 3.57
CA ALA A 269 25.52 31.77 3.78
C ALA A 269 24.05 31.32 3.77
N LEU A 270 23.72 30.27 3.02
CA LEU A 270 22.35 29.75 2.88
C LEU A 270 21.98 28.73 3.97
N LYS A 271 22.90 28.39 4.89
CA LYS A 271 22.68 27.34 5.89
C LYS A 271 21.49 27.65 6.79
N LYS A 272 21.35 28.90 7.26
CA LYS A 272 20.27 29.28 8.19
C LYS A 272 18.89 29.10 7.55
N GLN A 273 18.77 29.48 6.28
CA GLN A 273 17.54 29.35 5.50
C GLN A 273 17.23 27.87 5.22
N SER A 274 18.24 27.09 4.81
CA SER A 274 18.14 25.65 4.63
C SER A 274 17.65 24.93 5.90
N ASP A 275 18.23 25.25 7.06
CA ASP A 275 17.83 24.70 8.35
C ASP A 275 16.38 25.08 8.69
N HIS A 276 15.93 26.30 8.31
CA HIS A 276 14.54 26.73 8.49
C HIS A 276 13.56 25.93 7.61
N CYS A 277 13.86 25.74 6.32
CA CYS A 277 13.05 24.91 5.43
C CYS A 277 12.91 23.47 5.95
N VAL A 278 14.01 22.88 6.44
CA VAL A 278 13.99 21.53 7.04
C VAL A 278 13.07 21.47 8.27
N GLU A 279 13.08 22.52 9.09
CA GLU A 279 12.20 22.62 10.26
C GLU A 279 10.72 22.78 9.87
N LEU A 280 10.42 23.56 8.83
CA LEU A 280 9.07 23.68 8.28
C LEU A 280 8.56 22.33 7.76
N ILE A 281 9.39 21.58 7.03
CA ILE A 281 9.04 20.22 6.54
C ILE A 281 8.78 19.27 7.71
N ARG A 282 9.64 19.29 8.74
CA ARG A 282 9.45 18.49 9.96
C ARG A 282 8.12 18.82 10.64
N SER A 283 7.78 20.10 10.74
CA SER A 283 6.50 20.56 11.28
C SER A 283 5.30 20.00 10.48
N ILE A 284 5.33 20.12 9.15
CA ILE A 284 4.28 19.60 8.26
C ILE A 284 4.13 18.08 8.44
N LEU A 285 5.21 17.31 8.35
CA LEU A 285 5.18 15.85 8.48
C LEU A 285 4.58 15.38 9.81
N SER A 286 4.77 16.16 10.89
CA SER A 286 4.28 15.80 12.21
C SER A 286 2.79 16.11 12.45
N ARG A 287 2.21 17.05 11.70
CA ARG A 287 0.86 17.59 11.99
C ARG A 287 -0.16 17.34 10.88
N SER A 288 0.31 17.13 9.65
CA SER A 288 -0.52 17.27 8.46
C SER A 288 -1.31 16.00 8.08
N ARG A 289 -0.87 14.80 8.51
CA ARG A 289 -1.54 13.51 8.23
C ARG A 289 -3.04 13.48 8.58
N ALA A 290 -3.44 14.11 9.68
CA ALA A 290 -4.85 14.16 10.11
C ALA A 290 -5.67 15.28 9.43
N LEU A 291 -5.01 16.16 8.67
CA LEU A 291 -5.59 17.39 8.11
C LEU A 291 -5.75 17.32 6.58
N ASN A 292 -5.85 16.10 6.05
CA ASN A 292 -5.97 15.78 4.62
C ASN A 292 -4.83 16.38 3.79
N CYS A 293 -3.61 16.22 4.28
CA CYS A 293 -2.39 16.69 3.63
C CYS A 293 -1.34 15.59 3.59
N THR A 294 -0.60 15.54 2.49
CA THR A 294 0.38 14.49 2.22
C THR A 294 1.66 15.08 1.70
N VAL A 295 2.78 14.57 2.20
CA VAL A 295 4.11 14.96 1.75
C VAL A 295 4.74 13.77 1.03
N VAL A 296 5.19 14.01 -0.19
CA VAL A 296 6.05 13.12 -0.96
C VAL A 296 7.44 13.75 -0.99
N VAL A 297 8.42 13.02 -0.45
CA VAL A 297 9.82 13.46 -0.40
C VAL A 297 10.65 12.54 -1.28
N ALA A 298 11.15 13.06 -2.39
CA ALA A 298 12.02 12.32 -3.29
C ALA A 298 13.49 12.73 -3.11
N THR A 299 14.40 11.77 -3.31
CA THR A 299 15.85 12.05 -3.34
C THR A 299 16.64 10.98 -4.10
N GLN A 300 17.72 11.38 -4.77
CA GLN A 300 18.70 10.43 -5.32
C GLN A 300 19.75 9.98 -4.30
N ASN A 301 19.89 10.71 -3.19
CA ASN A 301 20.91 10.47 -2.19
C ASN A 301 20.32 9.75 -0.96
N PRO A 302 20.55 8.43 -0.81
CA PRO A 302 20.02 7.68 0.34
C PRO A 302 20.60 8.13 1.68
N ARG A 303 21.68 8.93 1.68
CA ARG A 303 22.19 9.53 2.92
C ARG A 303 21.25 10.60 3.43
N VAL A 304 20.62 11.36 2.54
CA VAL A 304 19.69 12.44 2.87
C VAL A 304 18.48 11.88 3.61
N SER A 305 17.90 10.77 3.15
CA SER A 305 16.82 10.09 3.86
C SER A 305 17.23 9.58 5.25
N SER A 306 18.52 9.27 5.46
CA SER A 306 19.04 8.82 6.76
C SER A 306 19.45 9.96 7.70
N SER A 307 19.82 11.12 7.15
CA SER A 307 20.37 12.26 7.91
C SER A 307 19.34 13.36 8.19
N LEU A 308 18.19 13.34 7.49
CA LEU A 308 17.14 14.32 7.72
C LEU A 308 16.44 14.07 9.07
N PRO A 309 16.21 15.12 9.88
CA PRO A 309 15.67 15.00 11.25
C PRO A 309 14.22 14.52 11.31
N TYR A 310 13.58 14.30 10.16
CA TYR A 310 12.19 13.85 10.04
C TYR A 310 12.03 12.43 9.48
N ARG A 311 13.11 11.65 9.36
CA ARG A 311 13.04 10.25 8.87
C ARG A 311 12.00 9.41 9.61
N SER A 312 11.92 9.55 10.94
CA SER A 312 10.96 8.80 11.77
C SER A 312 9.49 9.11 11.46
N LEU A 313 9.22 10.20 10.75
CA LEU A 313 7.88 10.61 10.33
C LEU A 313 7.50 10.05 8.94
N LEU A 314 8.48 9.55 8.18
CA LEU A 314 8.29 8.91 6.88
C LEU A 314 8.25 7.39 7.06
N LEU A 315 7.08 6.88 7.43
CA LEU A 315 6.85 5.46 7.73
C LEU A 315 6.71 4.60 6.47
N THR A 316 6.45 5.22 5.32
CA THR A 316 6.31 4.55 4.04
C THR A 316 7.42 5.01 3.09
N THR A 317 8.23 4.08 2.59
CA THR A 317 9.37 4.38 1.73
C THR A 317 9.38 3.46 0.51
N LEU A 318 9.39 4.04 -0.68
CA LEU A 318 9.64 3.35 -1.94
C LEU A 318 11.12 3.51 -2.31
N ALA A 319 11.89 2.43 -2.25
CA ALA A 319 13.24 2.41 -2.81
C ALA A 319 13.25 1.79 -4.21
N LEU A 320 13.49 2.61 -5.22
CA LEU A 320 13.80 2.17 -6.58
C LEU A 320 15.24 1.64 -6.63
N ARG A 321 15.79 1.46 -7.84
CA ARG A 321 17.18 1.00 -8.03
C ARG A 321 18.20 1.83 -7.22
N LEU A 322 18.99 1.13 -6.40
CA LEU A 322 20.13 1.66 -5.62
C LEU A 322 21.45 0.98 -6.03
N ASN A 323 22.60 1.52 -5.60
CA ASN A 323 23.91 0.98 -6.02
C ASN A 323 24.46 -0.11 -5.10
N SER A 324 24.02 -0.16 -3.84
CA SER A 324 24.58 -1.10 -2.86
C SER A 324 23.58 -1.50 -1.77
N LYS A 325 23.89 -2.62 -1.11
CA LYS A 325 23.16 -3.04 0.10
C LYS A 325 23.23 -2.00 1.21
N SER A 326 24.36 -1.31 1.37
CA SER A 326 24.50 -0.25 2.38
C SER A 326 23.57 0.93 2.10
N GLU A 327 23.43 1.34 0.84
CA GLU A 327 22.45 2.37 0.44
C GLU A 327 21.01 1.91 0.72
N ALA A 328 20.70 0.64 0.50
CA ALA A 328 19.37 0.10 0.79
C ALA A 328 19.03 0.08 2.28
N VAL A 329 20.01 -0.25 3.14
CA VAL A 329 19.86 -0.14 4.59
C VAL A 329 19.67 1.31 5.01
N MET A 330 20.40 2.26 4.40
CA MET A 330 20.21 3.69 4.68
C MET A 330 18.80 4.16 4.27
N ALA A 331 18.31 3.71 3.12
CA ALA A 331 17.01 4.11 2.57
C ALA A 331 15.83 3.47 3.31
N LEU A 332 15.80 2.15 3.41
CA LEU A 332 14.65 1.38 3.91
C LEU A 332 14.78 0.93 5.38
N GLY A 333 16.00 0.95 5.92
CA GLY A 333 16.31 0.37 7.23
C GLY A 333 16.67 -1.12 7.18
N GLU A 334 17.24 -1.61 8.28
CA GLU A 334 17.71 -3.00 8.40
C GLU A 334 16.54 -4.01 8.29
N ASP A 335 15.38 -3.67 8.84
CA ASP A 335 14.20 -4.55 8.87
C ASP A 335 13.66 -4.86 7.47
N ALA A 336 13.50 -3.84 6.63
CA ALA A 336 13.07 -4.03 5.25
C ALA A 336 14.02 -4.94 4.47
N VAL A 337 15.33 -4.75 4.67
CA VAL A 337 16.36 -5.61 4.05
C VAL A 337 16.29 -7.03 4.62
N ARG A 338 16.09 -7.21 5.93
CA ARG A 338 15.87 -8.56 6.49
C ARG A 338 14.64 -9.24 5.91
N GLN A 339 13.59 -8.49 5.61
CA GLN A 339 12.34 -8.98 5.01
C GLN A 339 12.40 -9.21 3.50
N GLY A 340 13.57 -9.08 2.88
CA GLY A 340 13.75 -9.42 1.47
C GLY A 340 13.76 -8.24 0.51
N ALA A 341 13.75 -6.98 0.99
CA ALA A 341 13.96 -5.85 0.10
C ALA A 341 15.39 -5.88 -0.50
N ARG A 342 15.49 -5.84 -1.83
CA ARG A 342 16.76 -5.92 -2.57
C ARG A 342 16.88 -4.84 -3.67
N PRO A 343 16.69 -3.55 -3.37
CA PRO A 343 16.72 -2.49 -4.40
C PRO A 343 18.07 -2.36 -5.14
N TRP A 344 19.17 -2.83 -4.56
CA TRP A 344 20.49 -2.85 -5.21
C TRP A 344 20.67 -3.97 -6.23
N GLN A 345 19.73 -4.92 -6.30
CA GLN A 345 19.72 -5.99 -7.29
C GLN A 345 18.78 -5.68 -8.46
N ILE A 346 18.08 -4.54 -8.44
CA ILE A 346 17.25 -4.09 -9.54
C ILE A 346 18.16 -3.71 -10.72
N SER A 347 17.88 -4.32 -11.88
CA SER A 347 18.64 -4.06 -13.10
C SER A 347 18.41 -2.64 -13.63
N PHE A 348 19.40 -2.07 -14.31
CA PHE A 348 19.30 -0.74 -14.92
C PHE A 348 18.20 -0.63 -15.98
N ASN A 349 17.86 -1.73 -16.64
CA ASN A 349 16.81 -1.80 -17.68
C ASN A 349 15.38 -1.96 -17.12
N ARG A 350 15.19 -1.80 -15.81
CA ARG A 350 13.89 -1.90 -15.15
C ARG A 350 13.56 -0.62 -14.37
N PRO A 351 13.46 0.55 -15.04
CA PRO A 351 12.97 1.76 -14.38
C PRO A 351 11.52 1.55 -13.93
N GLY A 352 11.15 2.17 -12.80
CA GLY A 352 9.82 2.02 -12.19
C GLY A 352 9.73 0.85 -11.21
N ASP A 353 10.67 -0.10 -11.26
CA ASP A 353 10.74 -1.16 -10.26
C ASP A 353 11.30 -0.64 -8.93
N GLY A 354 10.64 -1.04 -7.85
CA GLY A 354 11.07 -0.68 -6.50
C GLY A 354 10.50 -1.56 -5.41
N TYR A 355 11.11 -1.45 -4.24
CA TYR A 355 10.61 -2.08 -3.02
C TYR A 355 9.92 -1.03 -2.16
N LEU A 356 8.62 -1.20 -1.96
CA LEU A 356 7.83 -0.43 -1.01
C LEU A 356 7.97 -1.05 0.37
N TRP A 357 8.40 -0.25 1.33
CA TRP A 357 8.45 -0.59 2.74
C TRP A 357 7.39 0.21 3.49
N ASP A 358 6.53 -0.50 4.21
CA ASP A 358 5.59 0.07 5.17
C ASP A 358 6.03 -0.34 6.58
N ALA A 359 6.52 0.63 7.36
CA ALA A 359 6.97 0.40 8.73
C ALA A 359 5.82 0.12 9.70
N GLU A 360 4.61 0.64 9.45
CA GLU A 360 3.43 0.40 10.29
C GLU A 360 2.93 -1.04 10.11
N ALA A 361 2.83 -1.48 8.84
CA ALA A 361 2.47 -2.85 8.50
C ALA A 361 3.62 -3.85 8.67
N ASN A 362 4.86 -3.35 8.82
CA ASN A 362 6.08 -4.12 8.84
C ASN A 362 6.17 -5.07 7.64
N ALA A 363 5.93 -4.54 6.44
CA ALA A 363 5.78 -5.32 5.22
C ALA A 363 6.57 -4.72 4.05
N VAL A 364 7.16 -5.61 3.24
CA VAL A 364 7.81 -5.27 1.96
C VAL A 364 6.89 -5.70 0.81
N ARG A 365 6.79 -4.87 -0.22
CA ARG A 365 6.17 -5.20 -1.51
C ARG A 365 7.14 -4.86 -2.64
N PHE A 366 7.23 -5.70 -3.66
CA PHE A 366 8.01 -5.43 -4.85
C PHE A 366 7.05 -4.95 -5.95
N VAL A 367 7.18 -3.70 -6.35
CA VAL A 367 6.22 -2.99 -7.22
C VAL A 367 6.89 -2.58 -8.52
N HIS A 368 6.13 -2.64 -9.63
CA HIS A 368 6.45 -1.97 -10.88
C HIS A 368 5.52 -0.76 -11.06
N VAL A 369 6.09 0.43 -11.06
CA VAL A 369 5.37 1.67 -11.33
C VAL A 369 5.34 1.92 -12.84
N PRO A 370 4.16 2.16 -13.43
CA PRO A 370 4.05 2.38 -14.86
C PRO A 370 4.78 3.65 -15.29
N PHE A 371 5.28 3.65 -16.52
CA PHE A 371 5.80 4.85 -17.15
C PHE A 371 4.63 5.75 -17.54
N VAL A 372 4.70 7.01 -17.13
CA VAL A 372 3.77 8.06 -17.56
C VAL A 372 4.49 8.88 -18.63
N THR A 373 3.84 9.05 -19.78
CA THR A 373 4.39 9.77 -20.93
C THR A 373 4.33 11.28 -20.73
N ASP A 374 5.20 12.01 -21.43
CA ASP A 374 5.19 13.48 -21.39
C ASP A 374 3.87 14.05 -21.93
N GLU A 375 3.25 13.38 -22.92
CA GLU A 375 1.92 13.75 -23.42
C GLU A 375 0.84 13.64 -22.34
N GLU A 376 0.85 12.56 -21.55
CA GLU A 376 -0.07 12.39 -20.42
C GLU A 376 0.16 13.47 -19.37
N ILE A 377 1.43 13.78 -19.05
CA ILE A 377 1.78 14.82 -18.07
C ILE A 377 1.34 16.21 -18.55
N HIS A 378 1.62 16.58 -19.79
CA HIS A 378 1.22 17.89 -20.35
C HIS A 378 -0.29 18.02 -20.53
N GLY A 379 -1.00 16.88 -20.67
CA GLY A 379 -2.45 16.80 -20.69
C GLY A 379 -3.10 16.96 -19.31
N LEU A 380 -2.34 16.98 -18.22
CA LEU A 380 -2.88 17.24 -16.89
C LEU A 380 -3.27 18.70 -16.74
N HIS A 381 -4.54 18.91 -16.41
CA HIS A 381 -5.11 20.23 -16.15
C HIS A 381 -5.82 20.21 -14.81
N ARG A 382 -5.60 21.25 -13.99
CA ARG A 382 -6.49 21.50 -12.85
C ARG A 382 -7.91 21.73 -13.38
N ARG A 383 -8.91 21.13 -12.73
CA ARG A 383 -10.29 21.55 -12.95
C ARG A 383 -10.44 22.96 -12.40
N GLU A 384 -10.73 23.93 -13.25
CA GLU A 384 -11.06 25.27 -12.77
C GLU A 384 -12.26 25.15 -11.83
N ALA A 385 -12.15 25.69 -10.62
CA ALA A 385 -13.26 25.78 -9.69
C ALA A 385 -14.37 26.55 -10.41
N GLY A 386 -15.44 25.85 -10.79
CA GLY A 386 -16.52 26.39 -11.60
C GLY A 386 -17.06 27.68 -10.99
N GLY A 387 -16.64 28.83 -11.54
CA GLY A 387 -17.25 30.11 -11.28
C GLY A 387 -18.70 30.01 -11.74
N GLY A 388 -19.64 30.02 -10.80
CA GLY A 388 -21.05 30.12 -11.11
C GLY A 388 -21.26 31.32 -12.01
N ALA A 389 -21.60 31.06 -13.27
CA ALA A 389 -21.98 32.08 -14.23
C ALA A 389 -23.27 32.73 -13.72
N TRP A 390 -23.11 33.85 -13.01
CA TRP A 390 -24.14 34.86 -12.91
C TRP A 390 -24.38 35.39 -14.32
N SER A 391 -25.51 35.01 -14.90
CA SER A 391 -26.01 35.60 -16.14
C SER A 391 -26.43 37.02 -15.83
N ASP A 392 -25.55 37.96 -16.16
CA ASP A 392 -25.87 39.38 -16.19
C ASP A 392 -26.78 39.64 -17.41
N SER A 393 -28.09 39.52 -17.19
CA SER A 393 -29.10 39.99 -18.15
C SER A 393 -29.19 41.51 -18.05
N GLY A 394 -28.17 42.19 -18.57
CA GLY A 394 -28.12 43.64 -18.74
C GLY A 394 -28.88 44.09 -19.99
N ASN A 395 -30.03 44.73 -19.75
CA ASN A 395 -30.69 45.77 -20.55
C ASN A 395 -30.23 45.98 -22.00
N ALA A 396 -31.10 45.65 -22.95
CA ALA A 396 -31.07 46.23 -24.28
C ALA A 396 -31.50 47.72 -24.22
N MET A 397 -30.58 48.62 -24.57
CA MET A 397 -30.92 49.98 -25.01
C MET A 397 -31.28 49.95 -26.51
N PRO A 398 -32.20 50.82 -26.97
CA PRO A 398 -32.79 50.74 -28.30
C PRO A 398 -31.85 51.28 -29.38
N ASP A 399 -31.95 50.67 -30.55
CA ASP A 399 -31.26 51.00 -31.80
C ASP A 399 -31.90 52.23 -32.44
N ASP A 400 -31.17 53.35 -32.41
CA ASP A 400 -31.43 54.54 -33.22
C ASP A 400 -30.27 54.70 -34.23
N SER A 401 -30.46 54.21 -35.46
CA SER A 401 -30.01 54.91 -36.67
C SER A 401 -30.58 54.28 -37.95
N GLU A 402 -31.60 54.96 -38.47
CA GLU A 402 -31.93 55.21 -39.87
C GLU A 402 -30.88 54.80 -40.93
N GLN A 403 -31.31 54.31 -42.12
CA GLN A 403 -31.66 55.14 -43.28
C GLN A 403 -31.62 54.34 -44.62
N TRP A 404 -32.63 54.57 -45.46
CA TRP A 404 -32.87 54.21 -46.89
C TRP A 404 -33.53 52.87 -47.23
#